data_AF-A0A6A7LPG5-F1
#
_entry.id   AF-A0A6A7LPG5-F1
#
_cell.length_a   1.000
_cell.length_b   1.000
_cell.length_c   1.000
_cell.angle_alpha   90.00
_cell.angle_beta   90.00
_cell.angle_gamma   90.00
#
_symmetry.space_group_name_H-M   'P 1'
#
loop_
_entity.id
_entity.type
_entity.pdbx_description
1 polymer ?
#
loop_
_entity_poly.entity_id
_entity_poly.type
_entity_poly.pdbx_seq_one_letter_code
_entity_poly.pdbx_strand_id
1 'polypeptide(L)'
;MTDFHSVDDVDVLFARLERIPRPLGLRARVLAAATWRARIRRRVGLLLVASALVLAAAGSFSFGYQLRVSGATALVEAILADLELLKLAPFEVALALTERVPWLLAGLMGVCLIVATLAGRVLLMPMVPGGVGGRERW
;
A
#
# COMPACT_ATOMS: atom_id res chain seq x y z
N MET A 1 45.93 -11.46 23.96
CA MET A 1 45.56 -12.80 23.43
C MET A 1 44.47 -13.30 24.35
N THR A 2 43.24 -12.88 24.08
CA THR A 2 42.09 -12.96 25.01
C THR A 2 41.18 -14.05 24.49
N ASP A 3 41.03 -15.09 25.29
CA ASP A 3 40.40 -16.34 24.92
C ASP A 3 38.87 -16.22 24.84
N PHE A 4 38.31 -16.82 23.80
CA PHE A 4 36.88 -16.90 23.50
C PHE A 4 36.22 -17.94 24.41
N HIS A 5 35.66 -17.60 25.56
CA HIS A 5 34.71 -18.50 26.26
C HIS A 5 33.74 -17.73 27.16
N SER A 6 32.81 -16.98 26.55
CA SER A 6 31.51 -16.73 27.17
C SER A 6 30.48 -17.52 26.37
N VAL A 7 30.34 -18.80 26.71
CA VAL A 7 29.11 -19.52 26.36
C VAL A 7 28.00 -18.75 27.06
N ASP A 8 27.15 -18.09 26.29
CA ASP A 8 26.07 -17.25 26.80
C ASP A 8 25.23 -18.10 27.76
N ASP A 9 24.97 -17.62 28.99
CA ASP A 9 24.18 -18.36 29.99
C ASP A 9 22.80 -18.78 29.45
N VAL A 10 22.34 -18.09 28.42
CA VAL A 10 21.16 -18.40 27.61
C VAL A 10 21.27 -19.78 26.95
N ASP A 11 22.41 -20.14 26.37
CA ASP A 11 22.64 -21.43 25.73
C ASP A 11 22.61 -22.58 26.76
N VAL A 12 23.13 -22.34 27.97
CA VAL A 12 23.09 -23.30 29.08
C VAL A 12 21.65 -23.50 29.60
N LEU A 13 20.86 -22.43 29.65
CA LEU A 13 19.43 -22.47 29.99
C LEU A 13 18.61 -23.23 28.93
N PHE A 14 18.89 -23.01 27.64
CA PHE A 14 18.25 -23.76 26.56
C PHE A 14 18.71 -25.23 26.50
N ALA A 15 19.95 -25.52 26.88
CA ALA A 15 20.44 -26.90 26.99
C ALA A 15 19.75 -27.68 28.12
N ARG A 16 19.27 -27.01 29.17
CA ARG A 16 18.49 -27.60 30.27
C ARG A 16 16.99 -27.69 29.99
N LEU A 17 16.48 -27.09 28.91
CA LEU A 17 15.10 -27.30 28.50
C LEU A 17 14.95 -28.72 27.94
N GLU A 18 14.41 -29.59 28.79
CA GLU A 18 14.00 -30.94 28.41
C GLU A 18 13.10 -30.87 27.17
N ARG A 19 13.46 -31.57 26.09
CA ARG A 19 12.72 -31.54 24.83
C ARG A 19 11.35 -32.18 25.02
N ILE A 20 10.36 -31.36 25.37
CA ILE A 20 8.95 -31.76 25.38
C ILE A 20 8.60 -32.24 23.96
N PRO A 21 8.02 -33.45 23.80
CA PRO A 21 7.65 -33.95 22.48
C PRO A 21 6.71 -32.96 21.80
N ARG A 22 7.07 -32.57 20.57
CA ARG A 22 6.27 -31.62 19.79
C ARG A 22 4.83 -32.13 19.72
N PRO A 23 3.82 -31.29 20.03
CA PRO A 23 2.43 -31.70 19.92
C PRO A 23 2.14 -32.27 18.54
N LEU A 24 1.52 -33.45 18.48
CA LEU A 24 1.11 -34.08 17.23
C LEU A 24 0.26 -33.07 16.42
N GLY A 25 0.67 -32.79 15.20
CA GLY A 25 -0.05 -31.85 14.31
C GLY A 25 0.25 -30.36 14.55
N LEU A 26 1.21 -29.97 15.39
CA LEU A 26 1.61 -28.56 15.55
C LEU A 26 1.93 -27.89 14.20
N ARG A 27 2.68 -28.59 13.32
CA ARG A 27 3.00 -28.11 11.97
C ARG A 27 1.74 -27.89 11.13
N ALA A 28 0.78 -28.82 11.18
CA ALA A 28 -0.48 -28.70 10.45
C ALA A 28 -1.33 -27.52 10.96
N ARG A 29 -1.39 -27.33 12.29
CA ARG A 29 -2.09 -26.20 12.91
C ARG A 29 -1.47 -24.85 12.56
N VAL A 30 -0.13 -24.75 12.57
CA VAL A 30 0.59 -23.54 12.18
C VAL A 30 0.38 -23.22 10.70
N LEU A 31 0.45 -24.22 9.82
CA LEU A 31 0.18 -24.05 8.39
C LEU A 31 -1.28 -23.66 8.12
N ALA A 32 -2.25 -24.28 8.83
CA ALA A 32 -3.65 -23.91 8.74
C ALA A 32 -3.90 -22.46 9.19
N ALA A 33 -3.31 -22.04 10.30
CA ALA A 33 -3.40 -20.66 10.78
C ALA A 33 -2.74 -19.67 9.82
N ALA A 34 -1.58 -20.02 9.25
CA ALA A 34 -0.88 -19.18 8.29
C ALA A 34 -1.67 -19.01 6.99
N THR A 35 -2.21 -20.10 6.43
CA THR A 35 -3.04 -20.05 5.21
C THR A 35 -4.37 -19.35 5.42
N TRP A 36 -4.98 -19.46 6.62
CA TRP A 36 -6.18 -18.71 6.98
C TRP A 36 -5.90 -17.20 7.02
N ARG A 37 -4.85 -16.78 7.71
CA ARG A 37 -4.41 -15.37 7.75
C ARG A 37 -4.01 -14.85 6.36
N ALA A 38 -3.46 -15.70 5.50
CA ALA A 38 -3.16 -15.35 4.11
C ALA A 38 -4.44 -15.07 3.30
N ARG A 39 -5.44 -15.95 3.40
CA ARG A 39 -6.71 -15.81 2.70
C ARG A 39 -7.48 -14.58 3.13
N ILE A 40 -7.54 -14.29 4.43
CA ILE A 40 -8.19 -13.08 4.95
C ILE A 40 -7.49 -11.84 4.41
N ARG A 41 -6.16 -11.76 4.51
CA ARG A 41 -5.40 -10.62 3.98
C ARG A 41 -5.63 -10.39 2.49
N ARG A 42 -5.67 -11.46 1.69
CA ARG A 42 -5.99 -11.36 0.26
C ARG A 42 -7.41 -10.84 0.00
N ARG A 43 -8.42 -11.37 0.71
CA ARG A 43 -9.82 -10.92 0.54
C ARG A 43 -9.98 -9.45 0.92
N VAL A 44 -9.43 -9.04 2.07
CA VAL A 44 -9.47 -7.65 2.53
C VAL A 44 -8.72 -6.74 1.55
N GLY A 45 -7.53 -7.15 1.08
CA GLY A 45 -6.78 -6.41 0.07
C GLY A 45 -7.56 -6.23 -1.24
N LEU A 46 -8.21 -7.28 -1.74
CA LEU A 46 -9.04 -7.21 -2.94
C LEU A 46 -10.25 -6.28 -2.78
N LEU A 47 -10.95 -6.36 -1.64
CA LEU A 47 -12.07 -5.47 -1.34
C LEU A 47 -11.62 -4.00 -1.25
N LEU A 48 -10.48 -3.73 -0.61
CA LEU A 48 -9.90 -2.39 -0.56
C LEU A 48 -9.57 -1.87 -1.96
N VAL A 49 -8.89 -2.66 -2.80
CA VAL A 49 -8.59 -2.27 -4.19
C VAL A 49 -9.88 -2.00 -4.98
N ALA A 50 -10.87 -2.89 -4.90
CA ALA A 50 -12.13 -2.72 -5.60
C ALA A 50 -12.86 -1.46 -5.15
N SER A 51 -12.97 -1.22 -3.83
CA SER A 51 -13.60 -0.02 -3.29
C SER A 51 -12.88 1.26 -3.69
N ALA A 52 -11.54 1.27 -3.67
CA ALA A 52 -10.73 2.40 -4.09
C ALA A 52 -10.91 2.72 -5.58
N LEU A 53 -10.98 1.69 -6.44
CA LEU A 53 -11.25 1.85 -7.87
C LEU A 53 -12.65 2.40 -8.13
N VAL A 54 -13.67 1.90 -7.44
CA VAL A 54 -15.05 2.41 -7.58
C VAL A 54 -15.14 3.86 -7.14
N LEU A 55 -14.56 4.21 -5.98
CA LEU A 55 -14.49 5.58 -5.50
C LEU A 55 -13.71 6.48 -6.47
N ALA A 56 -12.59 6.00 -7.02
CA ALA A 56 -11.81 6.73 -8.01
C ALA A 56 -12.60 6.99 -9.30
N ALA A 57 -13.36 6.00 -9.79
CA ALA A 57 -14.19 6.16 -10.98
C ALA A 57 -15.33 7.16 -10.74
N ALA A 58 -16.06 7.03 -9.63
CA ALA A 58 -17.14 7.94 -9.26
C ALA A 58 -16.64 9.37 -9.01
N GLY A 59 -15.49 9.50 -8.34
CA GLY A 59 -14.85 10.79 -8.09
C GLY A 59 -14.32 11.43 -9.37
N SER A 60 -13.78 10.64 -10.30
CA SER A 60 -13.31 11.15 -11.61
C SER A 60 -14.46 11.70 -12.45
N PHE A 61 -15.62 11.04 -12.44
CA PHE A 61 -16.83 11.55 -13.08
C PHE A 61 -17.29 12.87 -12.44
N SER A 62 -17.35 12.92 -11.11
CA SER A 62 -17.78 14.10 -10.35
C SER A 62 -16.81 15.27 -10.53
N PHE A 63 -15.50 14.99 -10.58
CA PHE A 63 -14.45 15.96 -10.82
C PHE A 63 -14.53 16.55 -12.22
N GLY A 64 -14.70 15.71 -13.24
CA GLY A 64 -14.90 16.17 -14.62
C GLY A 64 -16.15 17.03 -14.77
N TYR A 65 -17.24 16.64 -14.12
CA TYR A 65 -18.46 17.45 -14.09
C TYR A 65 -18.23 18.81 -13.41
N GLN A 66 -17.60 18.83 -12.24
CA GLN A 66 -17.33 20.08 -11.53
C GLN A 66 -16.37 21.00 -12.29
N LEU A 67 -15.33 20.46 -12.94
CA LEU A 67 -14.42 21.26 -13.77
C LEU A 67 -15.15 21.94 -14.94
N ARG A 68 -16.13 21.23 -15.53
CA ARG A 68 -16.93 21.77 -16.62
C ARG A 68 -17.89 22.86 -16.13
N VAL A 69 -18.54 22.65 -14.97
CA VAL A 69 -19.44 23.63 -14.36
C VAL A 69 -18.68 24.86 -13.84
N SER A 70 -17.49 24.67 -13.27
CA SER A 70 -16.68 25.77 -12.76
C SER A 70 -16.02 26.59 -13.87
N GLY A 71 -16.06 26.13 -15.13
CA GLY A 71 -15.38 26.78 -16.25
C GLY A 71 -13.85 26.64 -16.18
N ALA A 72 -13.32 25.82 -15.27
CA ALA A 72 -11.89 25.57 -15.15
C ALA A 72 -11.31 25.01 -16.46
N THR A 73 -12.06 24.18 -17.19
CA THR A 73 -11.62 23.66 -18.49
C THR A 73 -11.42 24.78 -19.52
N ALA A 74 -12.33 25.75 -19.57
CA ALA A 74 -12.23 26.89 -20.47
C ALA A 74 -11.07 27.81 -20.08
N LEU A 75 -10.81 27.99 -18.78
CA LEU A 75 -9.65 28.73 -18.29
C LEU A 75 -8.33 28.05 -18.73
N VAL A 76 -8.23 26.72 -18.58
CA VAL A 76 -7.06 25.96 -19.02
C VAL A 76 -6.86 26.04 -20.53
N GLU A 77 -7.94 25.93 -21.30
CA GLU A 77 -7.90 26.08 -22.76
C GLU A 77 -7.42 27.49 -23.18
N ALA A 78 -7.89 28.54 -22.51
CA ALA A 78 -7.43 29.90 -22.74
C ALA A 78 -5.94 30.09 -22.41
N ILE A 79 -5.45 29.50 -21.31
CA ILE A 79 -4.03 29.55 -20.93
C ILE A 79 -3.16 28.78 -21.95
N LEU A 80 -3.64 27.65 -22.47
CA LEU A 80 -2.92 26.88 -23.48
C LEU A 80 -2.90 27.58 -24.84
N ALA A 81 -3.98 28.30 -25.18
CA ALA A 81 -4.07 29.11 -26.38
C ALA A 81 -3.16 30.35 -26.30
N ASP A 82 -2.97 30.92 -25.10
CA ASP A 82 -2.14 32.09 -24.87
C ASP A 82 -1.20 31.91 -23.66
N LEU A 83 -0.04 31.31 -23.93
CA LEU A 83 1.03 31.13 -22.95
C LEU A 83 1.71 32.44 -22.55
N GLU A 84 1.53 33.54 -23.28
CA GLU A 84 2.07 34.85 -22.88
C GLU A 84 1.34 35.40 -21.65
N LEU A 85 0.05 35.07 -21.51
CA LEU A 85 -0.75 35.40 -20.33
C LEU A 85 -0.11 34.87 -19.03
N LEU A 86 0.47 33.67 -19.09
CA LEU A 86 1.16 33.05 -17.95
C LEU A 86 2.45 33.79 -17.59
N LYS A 87 3.12 34.42 -18.56
CA LYS A 87 4.34 35.22 -18.31
C LYS A 87 4.00 36.61 -17.75
N LEU A 88 2.91 37.20 -18.21
CA LEU A 88 2.50 38.55 -17.81
C LEU A 88 1.90 38.58 -16.39
N ALA A 89 1.06 37.60 -16.05
CA ALA A 89 0.35 37.57 -14.78
C ALA A 89 0.29 36.15 -14.16
N PRO A 90 1.45 35.53 -13.82
CA PRO A 90 1.49 34.16 -13.33
C PRO A 90 0.69 33.96 -12.04
N PHE A 91 0.67 34.98 -11.16
CA PHE A 91 0.00 34.89 -9.87
C PHE A 91 -1.53 34.97 -10.01
N GLU A 92 -2.05 35.80 -10.91
CA GLU A 92 -3.49 35.90 -11.17
C GLU A 92 -4.02 34.62 -11.81
N VAL A 93 -3.26 34.06 -12.76
CA VAL A 93 -3.59 32.77 -13.39
C VAL A 93 -3.58 31.65 -12.35
N ALA A 94 -2.57 31.61 -11.47
CA ALA A 94 -2.50 30.63 -10.39
C ALA A 94 -3.67 30.77 -9.42
N LEU A 95 -4.02 31.99 -9.00
CA LEU A 95 -5.15 32.26 -8.11
C LEU A 95 -6.48 31.82 -8.75
N ALA A 96 -6.70 32.18 -10.02
CA ALA A 96 -7.89 31.78 -10.77
C ALA A 96 -8.01 30.26 -10.91
N LEU A 97 -6.90 29.55 -11.18
CA LEU A 97 -6.89 28.09 -11.16
C LEU A 97 -7.24 27.55 -9.76
N THR A 98 -6.65 28.15 -8.72
CA THR A 98 -6.84 27.70 -7.34
C THR A 98 -8.30 27.85 -6.89
N GLU A 99 -8.99 28.89 -7.35
CA GLU A 99 -10.40 29.10 -7.04
C GLU A 99 -11.34 28.19 -7.84
N ARG A 100 -10.98 27.87 -9.09
CA ARG A 100 -11.85 27.11 -10.01
C ARG A 100 -11.66 25.59 -9.97
N VAL A 101 -10.50 25.12 -9.51
CA VAL A 101 -10.20 23.69 -9.39
C VAL A 101 -10.77 23.16 -8.06
N PRO A 102 -11.59 22.09 -8.09
CA PRO A 102 -12.12 21.49 -6.87
C PRO A 102 -11.05 20.63 -6.17
N TRP A 103 -10.16 21.27 -5.42
CA TRP A 103 -9.00 20.63 -4.75
C TRP A 103 -9.38 19.48 -3.82
N LEU A 104 -10.55 19.56 -3.18
CA LEU A 104 -11.04 18.49 -2.31
C LEU A 104 -11.26 17.19 -3.08
N LEU A 105 -11.85 17.28 -4.27
CA LEU A 105 -12.05 16.12 -5.15
C LEU A 105 -10.72 15.63 -5.72
N ALA A 106 -9.82 16.54 -6.13
CA ALA A 106 -8.48 16.17 -6.59
C ALA A 106 -7.69 15.43 -5.49
N GLY A 107 -7.74 15.92 -4.25
CA GLY A 107 -7.12 15.30 -3.09
C GLY A 107 -7.69 13.91 -2.80
N LEU A 108 -9.01 13.77 -2.85
CA LEU A 108 -9.68 12.47 -2.69
C LEU A 108 -9.21 11.46 -3.74
N MET A 109 -9.09 11.87 -5.02
CA MET A 109 -8.55 11.02 -6.08
C MET A 109 -7.11 10.60 -5.82
N GLY A 110 -6.27 11.53 -5.36
CA GLY A 110 -4.90 11.22 -4.94
C GLY A 110 -4.84 10.16 -3.83
N VAL A 111 -5.69 10.32 -2.80
CA VAL A 111 -5.79 9.35 -1.69
C VAL A 111 -6.24 7.97 -2.18
N CYS A 112 -7.27 7.90 -3.04
CA CYS A 112 -7.73 6.63 -3.60
C CYS A 112 -6.62 5.90 -4.37
N LEU A 113 -5.81 6.64 -5.13
CA LEU A 113 -4.70 6.08 -5.90
C LEU A 113 -3.57 5.56 -4.99
N ILE A 114 -3.24 6.29 -3.92
CA ILE A 114 -2.28 5.85 -2.90
C ILE A 114 -2.79 4.58 -2.21
N VAL A 115 -4.06 4.53 -1.81
CA VAL A 115 -4.65 3.34 -1.18
C VAL A 115 -4.62 2.14 -2.13
N ALA A 116 -4.97 2.33 -3.41
CA ALA A 116 -4.94 1.26 -4.41
C ALA A 116 -3.52 0.73 -4.65
N THR A 117 -2.52 1.61 -4.72
CA THR A 117 -1.11 1.21 -4.90
C THR A 117 -0.55 0.49 -3.68
N LEU A 118 -0.86 0.95 -2.46
CA LEU A 118 -0.47 0.29 -1.21
C LEU A 118 -1.12 -1.09 -1.09
N ALA A 119 -2.42 -1.19 -1.35
CA ALA A 119 -3.14 -2.47 -1.31
C ALA A 119 -2.63 -3.44 -2.39
N GLY A 120 -2.33 -2.94 -3.59
CA GLY A 120 -1.68 -3.72 -4.64
C GLY A 120 -0.31 -4.25 -4.22
N ARG A 121 0.53 -3.43 -3.57
CA ARG A 121 1.81 -3.88 -3.03
C ARG A 121 1.66 -4.96 -1.97
N VAL A 122 0.70 -4.83 -1.06
CA VAL A 122 0.42 -5.85 -0.04
C VAL A 122 -0.05 -7.17 -0.66
N LEU A 123 -0.79 -7.12 -1.77
CA LEU A 123 -1.24 -8.30 -2.51
C LEU A 123 -0.10 -9.01 -3.26
N LEU A 124 0.87 -8.25 -3.76
CA LEU A 124 1.99 -8.75 -4.59
C LEU A 124 3.20 -9.21 -3.79
N MET A 125 3.32 -8.86 -2.50
CA MET A 125 4.42 -9.37 -1.67
C MET A 125 4.36 -10.91 -1.60
N PRO A 126 5.39 -11.61 -2.13
CA PRO A 126 5.42 -13.05 -2.06
C PRO A 126 5.49 -13.47 -0.59
N MET A 127 4.53 -14.30 -0.16
CA MET A 127 4.73 -15.08 1.05
C MET A 127 5.96 -15.95 0.80
N VAL A 128 7.11 -15.58 1.36
CA VAL A 128 8.28 -16.44 1.42
C VAL A 128 7.79 -17.74 2.06
N PRO A 129 7.67 -18.85 1.30
CA PRO A 129 7.44 -20.14 1.91
C PRO A 129 8.72 -20.39 2.68
N GLY A 130 8.65 -20.43 4.01
CA GLY A 130 9.76 -20.86 4.84
C GLY A 130 10.19 -22.24 4.37
N GLY A 131 11.20 -22.26 3.50
CA GLY A 131 11.87 -23.46 3.03
C GLY A 131 12.57 -24.05 4.22
N VAL A 132 11.85 -24.92 4.95
CA VAL A 132 12.47 -25.94 5.78
C VAL A 132 13.12 -26.90 4.79
N GLY A 133 14.30 -26.51 4.31
CA GLY A 133 15.23 -27.38 3.63
C GLY A 133 15.68 -28.41 4.64
N GLY A 134 14.89 -29.48 4.76
CA GLY A 134 15.32 -30.73 5.36
C GLY A 134 16.55 -31.20 4.60
N ARG A 135 17.71 -30.97 5.19
CA ARG A 135 18.96 -31.61 4.81
C ARG A 135 19.21 -32.74 5.80
N GLU A 136 18.29 -33.70 5.81
CA GLU A 136 18.61 -35.07 6.24
C GLU A 136 19.17 -35.78 5.00
N ARG A 137 20.49 -35.79 4.89
CA ARG A 137 21.21 -36.81 4.14
C ARG A 137 22.36 -37.27 5.04
N TRP A 138 22.14 -38.48 5.57
CA TRP A 138 23.09 -39.57 5.76
C TRP A 138 24.56 -39.23 5.49
#